data_AF-A0A7W1TGN5-F1
#
_entry.id   AF-A0A7W1TGN5-F1
#
_cell.length_a   1.000
_cell.length_b   1.000
_cell.length_c   1.000
_cell.angle_alpha   90.00
_cell.angle_beta   90.00
_cell.angle_gamma   90.00
#
_symmetry.space_group_name_H-M   'P 1'
#
loop_
_entity.id
_entity.type
_entity.pdbx_description
1 polymer ?
#
loop_
_entity_poly.entity_id
_entity_poly.type
_entity_poly.pdbx_seq_one_letter_code
_entity_poly.pdbx_strand_id
1 'polypeptide(L)'
;MDETFTSRSPWDPSAVVWSGPAAGATLVAREVAAAAIAFPAWASFPERAAALRRFAVVLGERRDDVVALLIREAGKCRNDAENEADLLPRKVAITLDQALPRTPGVSAVDGARSEPQIAWRPRGVAAVLGPFNFPLHLLHGLV
;
A
#
# COMPACT_ATOMS: atom_id res chain seq x y z
N MET A 1 -12.94 4.34 27.55
CA MET A 1 -13.52 4.92 26.33
C MET A 1 -12.39 4.94 25.32
N ASP A 2 -12.60 4.30 24.17
CA ASP A 2 -11.62 4.38 23.09
C ASP A 2 -11.52 5.85 22.64
N GLU A 3 -10.31 6.41 22.67
CA GLU A 3 -10.05 7.78 22.25
C GLU A 3 -10.51 7.95 20.80
N THR A 4 -11.20 9.04 20.47
CA THR A 4 -11.63 9.30 19.08
C THR A 4 -10.56 10.13 18.37
N PHE A 5 -10.03 9.61 17.26
CA PHE A 5 -9.18 10.38 16.36
C PHE A 5 -10.06 11.18 15.39
N THR A 6 -9.67 12.43 15.12
CA THR A 6 -10.35 13.28 14.14
C THR A 6 -9.33 13.92 13.21
N SER A 7 -9.44 13.61 11.93
CA SER A 7 -8.69 14.24 10.84
C SER A 7 -9.46 15.48 10.36
N ARG A 8 -8.78 16.62 10.30
CA ARG A 8 -9.35 17.93 9.94
C ARG A 8 -8.61 18.50 8.75
N SER A 9 -9.31 19.28 7.94
CA SER A 9 -8.67 19.93 6.81
C SER A 9 -7.67 20.99 7.29
N PRO A 10 -6.44 21.03 6.74
CA PRO A 10 -5.50 22.11 7.04
C PRO A 10 -5.94 23.45 6.40
N TRP A 11 -6.80 23.42 5.38
CA TRP A 11 -7.36 24.63 4.76
C TRP A 11 -8.48 25.26 5.61
N ASP A 12 -9.25 24.42 6.30
CA ASP A 12 -10.33 24.82 7.19
C ASP A 12 -10.38 23.85 8.38
N PRO A 13 -9.81 24.22 9.55
CA PRO A 13 -9.80 23.36 10.74
C PRO A 13 -11.19 23.02 11.29
N SER A 14 -12.24 23.77 10.91
CA SER A 14 -13.61 23.43 11.29
C SER A 14 -14.15 22.24 10.49
N ALA A 15 -13.65 22.03 9.27
CA ALA A 15 -14.04 20.93 8.39
C ALA A 15 -13.39 19.60 8.85
N VAL A 16 -14.23 18.67 9.30
CA VAL A 16 -13.83 17.29 9.60
C VAL A 16 -13.77 16.48 8.30
N VAL A 17 -12.62 15.85 8.04
CA VAL A 17 -12.44 14.97 6.88
C VAL A 17 -12.78 13.53 7.25
N TRP A 18 -12.36 13.09 8.43
CA TRP A 18 -12.62 11.75 8.96
C TRP A 18 -12.62 11.75 10.50
N SER A 19 -13.41 10.86 11.11
CA SER A 19 -13.38 10.62 12.56
C SER A 19 -13.72 9.16 12.87
N GLY A 20 -13.09 8.61 13.91
CA GLY A 20 -13.31 7.23 14.34
C GLY A 20 -12.46 6.86 15.56
N PRO A 21 -12.59 5.62 16.07
CA PRO A 21 -11.81 5.17 17.21
C PRO A 21 -10.31 5.14 16.86
N ALA A 22 -9.48 5.72 17.73
CA ALA A 22 -8.04 5.60 17.67
C ALA A 22 -7.64 4.15 17.96
N ALA A 23 -6.68 3.65 17.19
CA ALA A 23 -6.20 2.29 17.35
C ALA A 23 -5.30 2.17 18.59
N GLY A 24 -5.86 1.71 19.71
CA GLY A 24 -5.11 1.39 20.92
C GLY A 24 -4.29 0.09 20.81
N ALA A 25 -3.43 -0.16 21.81
CA ALA A 25 -2.53 -1.31 21.82
C ALA A 25 -3.24 -2.67 21.66
N THR A 26 -4.43 -2.84 22.24
CA THR A 26 -5.23 -4.06 22.12
C THR A 26 -5.70 -4.30 20.69
N LEU A 27 -6.13 -3.25 19.98
CA LEU A 27 -6.52 -3.36 18.58
C LEU A 27 -5.31 -3.71 17.70
N VAL A 28 -4.19 -3.01 17.91
CA VAL A 28 -2.95 -3.29 17.17
C VAL A 28 -2.49 -4.74 17.35
N ALA A 29 -2.49 -5.25 18.59
CA ALA A 29 -2.12 -6.64 18.86
C ALA A 29 -3.05 -7.64 18.15
N ARG A 30 -4.36 -7.35 18.11
CA ARG A 30 -5.35 -8.16 17.38
C ARG A 30 -5.07 -8.19 15.88
N GLU A 31 -4.85 -7.02 15.27
CA GLU A 31 -4.61 -6.93 13.82
C GLU A 31 -3.28 -7.58 13.41
N VAL A 32 -2.23 -7.47 14.24
CA VAL A 32 -0.95 -8.17 14.02
C VAL A 32 -1.15 -9.69 14.07
N ALA A 33 -1.94 -10.19 15.03
CA ALA A 33 -2.26 -11.62 15.11
C ALA A 33 -3.07 -12.10 13.89
N ALA A 34 -4.06 -11.32 13.44
CA ALA A 34 -4.83 -11.62 12.24
C ALA A 34 -3.94 -11.65 10.98
N ALA A 35 -3.04 -10.68 10.82
CA ALA A 35 -2.07 -10.65 9.73
C ALA A 35 -1.14 -11.87 9.75
N ALA A 36 -0.69 -12.30 10.93
CA ALA A 36 0.14 -13.50 11.08
C ALA A 36 -0.60 -14.78 10.68
N ILE A 37 -1.90 -14.89 11.00
CA ILE A 37 -2.76 -16.01 10.59
C ILE A 37 -2.97 -16.02 9.07
N ALA A 38 -3.16 -14.86 8.44
CA ALA A 38 -3.39 -14.75 6.99
C ALA A 38 -2.11 -14.92 6.16
N PHE A 39 -0.94 -14.67 6.74
CA PHE A 39 0.34 -14.62 6.04
C PHE A 39 0.65 -15.85 5.17
N PRO A 40 0.45 -17.11 5.62
CA PRO A 40 0.79 -18.28 4.80
C PRO A 40 0.03 -18.33 3.47
N ALA A 41 -1.27 -17.99 3.47
CA ALA A 41 -2.07 -17.90 2.25
C ALA A 41 -1.62 -16.71 1.39
N TRP A 42 -1.41 -15.55 2.03
CA TRP A 42 -0.97 -14.33 1.35
C TRP A 42 0.43 -14.42 0.72
N ALA A 43 1.29 -15.35 1.17
CA ALA A 43 2.65 -15.49 0.66
C ALA A 43 2.70 -15.87 -0.84
N SER A 44 1.60 -16.39 -1.40
CA SER A 44 1.46 -16.75 -2.82
C SER A 44 1.70 -15.54 -3.73
N PHE A 45 2.72 -15.63 -4.60
CA PHE A 45 3.07 -14.52 -5.49
C PHE A 45 1.97 -14.17 -6.51
N PRO A 46 1.35 -15.14 -7.24
CA PRO A 46 0.31 -14.83 -8.22
C PRO A 46 -0.89 -14.08 -7.63
N GLU A 47 -1.30 -14.44 -6.41
CA GLU A 47 -2.41 -13.79 -5.70
C GLU A 47 -2.09 -12.34 -5.35
N ARG A 48 -0.87 -12.08 -4.84
CA ARG A 48 -0.40 -10.73 -4.52
C ARG A 48 -0.30 -9.85 -5.77
N ALA A 49 0.27 -10.37 -6.86
CA ALA A 49 0.37 -9.65 -8.12
C ALA A 49 -1.02 -9.29 -8.68
N ALA A 50 -1.98 -10.23 -8.62
CA ALA A 50 -3.36 -9.99 -9.04
C ALA A 50 -4.06 -8.94 -8.17
N ALA A 51 -3.86 -8.99 -6.84
CA ALA A 51 -4.41 -8.00 -5.92
C ALA A 51 -3.86 -6.59 -6.19
N LEU A 52 -2.54 -6.45 -6.39
CA LEU A 52 -1.90 -5.18 -6.71
C LEU A 52 -2.40 -4.61 -8.05
N ARG A 53 -2.54 -5.44 -9.09
CA ARG A 53 -3.10 -4.99 -10.37
C ARG A 53 -4.55 -4.51 -10.24
N ARG A 54 -5.39 -5.24 -9.51
CA ARG A 54 -6.76 -4.79 -9.21
C ARG A 54 -6.79 -3.48 -8.45
N PHE A 55 -5.91 -3.33 -7.45
CA PHE A 55 -5.76 -2.10 -6.69
C PHE A 55 -5.40 -0.91 -7.59
N ALA A 56 -4.44 -1.08 -8.51
CA ALA A 56 -4.06 -0.03 -9.47
C ALA A 56 -5.23 0.39 -10.40
N VAL A 57 -6.05 -0.57 -10.85
CA VAL A 57 -7.25 -0.29 -11.65
C VAL A 57 -8.26 0.55 -10.86
N VAL A 58 -8.65 0.09 -9.67
CA VAL A 58 -9.61 0.81 -8.82
C VAL A 58 -9.11 2.21 -8.46
N LEU A 59 -7.81 2.35 -8.21
CA LEU A 59 -7.22 3.65 -7.91
C LEU A 59 -7.28 4.60 -9.10
N GLY A 60 -7.08 4.10 -10.33
CA GLY A 60 -7.27 4.87 -11.56
C GLY A 60 -8.73 5.26 -11.79
N GLU A 61 -9.67 4.35 -11.55
CA GLU A 61 -11.12 4.61 -11.66
C GLU A 61 -11.59 5.68 -10.66
N ARG A 62 -11.01 5.70 -9.45
CA ARG A 62 -11.32 6.69 -8.41
C ARG A 62 -10.32 7.83 -8.31
N ARG A 63 -9.57 8.11 -9.37
CA ARG A 63 -8.48 9.09 -9.36
C ARG A 63 -8.95 10.44 -8.82
N ASP A 64 -10.07 10.95 -9.31
CA ASP A 64 -10.56 12.28 -8.93
C ASP A 64 -11.00 12.35 -7.46
N ASP A 65 -11.56 11.27 -6.91
CA ASP A 65 -11.89 11.16 -5.49
C ASP A 65 -10.61 11.19 -4.62
N VAL A 66 -9.56 10.50 -5.07
CA VAL A 66 -8.26 10.46 -4.40
C VAL A 66 -7.60 11.84 -4.42
N VAL A 67 -7.61 12.53 -5.56
CA VAL A 67 -7.10 13.91 -5.68
C VAL A 67 -7.87 14.83 -4.73
N ALA A 68 -9.20 14.76 -4.72
CA ALA A 68 -10.04 15.56 -3.84
C ALA A 68 -9.73 15.29 -2.35
N LEU A 69 -9.51 14.02 -1.97
CA LEU A 69 -9.14 13.64 -0.61
C LEU A 69 -7.75 14.17 -0.23
N LEU A 70 -6.76 14.03 -1.09
CA LEU A 70 -5.39 14.53 -0.85
C LEU A 70 -5.36 16.06 -0.64
N ILE A 71 -6.17 16.80 -1.40
CA ILE A 71 -6.30 18.25 -1.22
C ILE A 71 -6.98 18.55 0.11
N ARG A 72 -8.09 17.88 0.42
CA ARG A 72 -8.90 18.14 1.62
C ARG A 72 -8.19 17.74 2.92
N GLU A 73 -7.53 16.59 2.95
CA GLU A 73 -6.93 16.02 4.15
C GLU A 73 -5.47 16.44 4.33
N ALA A 74 -4.68 16.39 3.27
CA ALA A 74 -3.24 16.64 3.34
C ALA A 74 -2.86 18.07 2.92
N GLY A 75 -3.82 18.89 2.51
CA GLY A 75 -3.57 20.29 2.17
C GLY A 75 -2.81 20.49 0.86
N LYS A 76 -2.76 19.49 -0.01
CA LYS A 76 -1.97 19.56 -1.24
C LYS A 76 -2.55 20.55 -2.24
N CYS A 77 -1.67 21.21 -2.99
CA CYS A 77 -2.04 21.86 -4.25
C CYS A 77 -2.51 20.81 -5.25
N ARG A 78 -3.42 21.19 -6.15
CA ARG A 78 -4.01 20.28 -7.15
C ARG A 78 -2.96 19.49 -7.93
N ASN A 79 -1.95 20.18 -8.48
CA ASN A 79 -0.91 19.51 -9.27
C ASN A 79 -0.14 18.47 -8.46
N ASP A 80 0.16 18.73 -7.19
CA ASP A 80 0.85 17.77 -6.32
C ASP A 80 -0.02 16.57 -5.98
N ALA A 81 -1.32 16.80 -5.75
CA ALA A 81 -2.29 15.75 -5.49
C ALA A 81 -2.51 14.85 -6.72
N GLU A 82 -2.63 15.44 -7.91
CA GLU A 82 -2.74 14.73 -9.19
C GLU A 82 -1.50 13.88 -9.45
N ASN A 83 -0.31 14.48 -9.31
CA ASN A 83 0.95 13.76 -9.45
C ASN A 83 1.04 12.57 -8.48
N GLU A 84 0.67 12.74 -7.21
CA GLU A 84 0.72 11.66 -6.24
C GLU A 84 -0.29 10.54 -6.53
N ALA A 85 -1.52 10.88 -6.93
CA ALA A 85 -2.54 9.91 -7.33
C ALA A 85 -2.07 9.06 -8.52
N ASP A 86 -1.38 9.67 -9.49
CA ASP A 86 -0.90 9.00 -10.70
C ASP A 86 0.36 8.15 -10.46
N LEU A 87 1.16 8.49 -9.45
CA LEU A 87 2.39 7.76 -9.15
C LEU A 87 2.14 6.33 -8.65
N LEU A 88 1.03 6.08 -7.95
CA LEU A 88 0.80 4.79 -7.30
C LEU A 88 0.41 3.66 -8.28
N PRO A 89 -0.54 3.83 -9.23
CA PRO A 89 -0.79 2.84 -10.28
C PRO A 89 0.47 2.56 -11.11
N ARG A 90 1.22 3.62 -11.45
CA ARG A 90 2.48 3.50 -12.17
C ARG A 90 3.53 2.70 -11.37
N LYS A 91 3.59 2.89 -10.05
CA LYS A 91 4.49 2.13 -9.17
C LYS A 91 4.18 0.64 -9.21
N VAL A 92 2.90 0.25 -9.18
CA VAL A 92 2.50 -1.15 -9.31
C VAL A 92 3.02 -1.75 -10.63
N ALA A 93 2.80 -1.06 -11.75
CA ALA A 93 3.27 -1.52 -13.05
C ALA A 93 4.80 -1.65 -13.12
N ILE A 94 5.55 -0.65 -12.63
CA ILE A 94 7.02 -0.70 -12.59
C ILE A 94 7.48 -1.88 -11.72
N THR A 95 6.90 -2.07 -10.52
CA THR A 95 7.29 -3.15 -9.61
C THR A 95 7.08 -4.52 -10.24
N LEU A 96 5.89 -4.78 -10.77
CA LEU A 96 5.52 -6.11 -11.27
C LEU A 96 6.12 -6.42 -12.64
N ASP A 97 6.12 -5.45 -13.56
CA ASP A 97 6.42 -5.71 -14.97
C ASP A 97 7.87 -5.35 -15.34
N GLN A 98 8.55 -4.54 -14.52
CA GLN A 98 9.91 -4.07 -14.81
C GLN A 98 10.95 -4.47 -13.75
N ALA A 99 10.66 -4.26 -12.47
CA ALA A 99 11.64 -4.53 -11.39
C ALA A 99 11.72 -6.02 -11.06
N LEU A 100 10.59 -6.69 -10.94
CA LEU A 100 10.54 -8.10 -10.57
C LEU A 100 11.28 -9.03 -11.56
N PRO A 101 11.11 -8.91 -12.90
CA PRO A 101 11.87 -9.74 -13.85
C PRO A 101 13.39 -9.54 -13.78
N ARG A 102 13.84 -8.39 -13.25
CA ARG A 102 15.26 -8.07 -13.06
C ARG A 102 15.79 -8.47 -11.68
N THR A 103 14.94 -9.03 -10.82
CA THR A 103 15.33 -9.46 -9.47
C THR A 103 16.03 -10.82 -9.55
N PRO A 104 17.29 -10.95 -9.11
CA PRO A 104 18.03 -12.22 -9.15
C PRO A 104 17.27 -13.33 -8.41
N GLY A 105 17.25 -14.58 -8.90
CA GLY A 105 16.49 -15.65 -8.23
C GLY A 105 14.97 -15.61 -8.43
N VAL A 106 14.51 -14.89 -9.48
CA VAL A 106 13.15 -15.01 -10.04
C VAL A 106 13.19 -15.77 -11.38
N SER A 107 14.29 -16.47 -11.67
CA SER A 107 14.47 -17.22 -12.92
C SER A 107 13.39 -18.29 -13.08
N ALA A 108 12.69 -18.22 -14.22
CA ALA A 108 11.71 -19.21 -14.62
C ALA A 108 12.35 -20.60 -14.76
N VAL A 109 11.56 -21.61 -14.43
CA VAL A 109 11.91 -23.03 -14.49
C VAL A 109 12.00 -23.44 -15.96
N ASP A 110 13.13 -23.15 -16.61
CA ASP A 110 13.47 -23.77 -17.90
C ASP A 110 14.16 -25.12 -17.62
N GLY A 111 13.32 -26.15 -17.47
CA GLY A 111 13.56 -27.49 -18.01
C GLY A 111 14.67 -28.38 -17.43
N ALA A 112 15.68 -27.88 -16.73
CA ALA A 112 16.77 -28.71 -16.20
C ALA A 112 16.52 -29.06 -14.72
N ARG A 113 16.03 -30.28 -14.47
CA ARG A 113 15.73 -30.82 -13.12
C ARG A 113 16.94 -30.95 -12.17
N SER A 114 18.10 -30.41 -12.50
CA SER A 114 19.35 -30.58 -11.76
C SER A 114 20.05 -29.28 -11.34
N GLU A 115 19.50 -28.10 -11.63
CA GLU A 115 20.15 -26.84 -11.23
C GLU A 115 19.60 -26.30 -9.90
N PRO A 116 20.47 -25.87 -8.97
CA PRO A 116 20.05 -25.25 -7.72
C PRO A 116 19.27 -23.97 -7.99
N GLN A 117 18.05 -23.89 -7.45
CA GLN A 117 17.19 -22.72 -7.60
C GLN A 117 17.38 -21.76 -6.42
N ILE A 118 17.49 -20.47 -6.75
CA ILE A 118 17.43 -19.37 -5.79
C ILE A 118 16.02 -18.81 -5.87
N ALA A 119 15.37 -18.61 -4.72
CA ALA A 119 14.03 -18.02 -4.65
C ALA A 119 13.91 -17.07 -3.45
N TRP A 120 13.13 -16.00 -3.63
CA TRP A 120 12.79 -15.08 -2.55
C TRP A 120 11.56 -15.57 -1.79
N ARG A 121 11.64 -15.54 -0.46
CA ARG A 121 10.51 -15.84 0.42
C ARG A 121 10.15 -14.61 1.26
N PRO A 122 8.85 -14.28 1.40
CA PRO A 122 8.44 -13.21 2.28
C PRO A 122 8.77 -13.57 3.74
N ARG A 123 9.05 -12.57 4.57
CA ARG A 123 9.52 -12.78 5.96
C ARG A 123 8.41 -12.92 6.99
N GLY A 124 7.23 -12.37 6.74
CA GLY A 124 6.12 -12.36 7.68
C GLY A 124 5.39 -11.02 7.72
N VAL A 125 4.83 -10.69 8.88
CA VAL A 125 4.15 -9.43 9.14
C VAL A 125 5.16 -8.28 9.21
N ALA A 126 4.84 -7.18 8.53
CA ALA A 126 5.64 -5.95 8.55
C ALA A 126 4.81 -4.79 9.12
N ALA A 127 5.43 -3.97 9.96
CA ALA A 127 4.87 -2.69 10.38
C ALA A 127 5.28 -1.61 9.37
N VAL A 128 4.30 -0.89 8.83
CA VAL A 128 4.50 0.14 7.82
C VAL A 128 4.05 1.48 8.39
N LEU A 129 5.00 2.38 8.63
CA LEU A 129 4.75 3.71 9.20
C LEU A 129 5.06 4.76 8.14
N GLY A 130 4.01 5.31 7.52
CA GLY A 130 4.13 6.32 6.47
C GLY A 130 4.14 7.75 7.01
N PRO A 131 4.85 8.68 6.36
CA PRO A 131 4.81 10.09 6.72
C PRO A 131 3.57 10.78 6.13
N PHE A 132 3.20 11.95 6.67
CA PHE A 132 2.00 12.68 6.27
C PHE A 132 2.14 13.47 4.96
N ASN A 133 3.38 13.77 4.50
CA ASN A 133 3.63 14.68 3.37
C ASN A 133 3.41 14.03 1.99
N PHE A 134 3.48 12.70 1.90
CA PHE A 134 3.10 11.89 0.73
C PHE A 134 2.35 10.65 1.21
N PRO A 135 1.11 10.86 1.71
CA PRO A 135 0.38 9.85 2.47
C PRO A 135 -0.03 8.65 1.60
N LEU A 136 -0.07 8.82 0.28
CA LEU A 136 -0.36 7.75 -0.67
C LEU A 136 0.95 7.16 -1.21
N HIS A 137 1.87 7.98 -1.73
CA HIS A 137 3.04 7.49 -2.46
C HIS A 137 4.10 6.82 -1.56
N LEU A 138 4.45 7.44 -0.43
CA LEU A 138 5.51 6.92 0.45
C LEU A 138 5.02 5.75 1.29
N LEU A 139 3.78 5.81 1.78
CA LEU A 139 3.17 4.71 2.53
C LEU A 139 3.16 3.41 1.71
N HIS A 140 2.72 3.47 0.45
CA HIS A 140 2.65 2.31 -0.45
C HIS A 140 3.94 2.05 -1.23
N GLY A 141 5.02 2.81 -0.94
CA GLY A 141 6.36 2.47 -1.44
C GLY A 141 7.03 1.37 -0.63
N LEU A 142 6.54 1.13 0.59
CA LEU A 142 7.09 0.17 1.54
C LEU A 142 6.36 -1.19 1.51
N VAL A 143 5.28 -1.32 0.72
CA VAL A 143 4.34 -2.45 0.72
C VAL A 143 4.17 -3.04 -0.66
#